data_AF-A0A6V7IU98-F1
#
_entry.id   AF-A0A6V7IU98-F1
#
_cell.length_a   1.000
_cell.length_b   1.000
_cell.length_c   1.000
_cell.angle_alpha   90.00
_cell.angle_beta   90.00
_cell.angle_gamma   90.00
#
_symmetry.space_group_name_H-M   'P 1'
#
loop_
_entity.id
_entity.type
_entity.pdbx_description
1 polymer ?
#
loop_
_entity_poly.entity_id
_entity_poly.type
_entity_poly.pdbx_seq_one_letter_code
_entity_poly.pdbx_strand_id
1 'polypeptide(L)'
;MPLPKRLVEPVHVARGTIPEAFPLPSELEAATNGTLANTIRQLSSLSRHAEDLFGELAREAHTLSDRANSLQARIDRLAVKVTQLDSNVEE
;
A
#
# COMPACT_ATOMS: atom_id res chain seq x y z
N MET A 1 -10.35 -13.40 17.24
CA MET A 1 -9.73 -12.15 16.75
C MET A 1 -9.56 -12.24 15.24
N PRO A 2 -9.73 -11.15 14.48
CA PRO A 2 -9.47 -11.16 13.03
C PRO A 2 -7.97 -11.32 12.74
N LEU A 3 -7.64 -12.02 11.66
CA LEU A 3 -6.26 -12.22 11.20
C LEU A 3 -5.68 -10.92 10.64
N PRO A 4 -4.40 -10.58 10.91
CA PRO A 4 -3.77 -9.38 10.35
C PRO A 4 -3.73 -9.44 8.82
N LYS A 5 -4.26 -8.43 8.13
CA LYS A 5 -4.25 -8.35 6.64
C LYS A 5 -2.82 -8.35 6.06
N ARG A 6 -1.86 -7.74 6.77
CA ARG A 6 -0.46 -7.59 6.33
C ARG A 6 0.48 -7.92 7.49
N LEU A 7 0.91 -9.17 7.58
CA LEU A 7 1.89 -9.62 8.56
C LEU A 7 3.31 -9.44 8.00
N VAL A 8 4.14 -8.67 8.68
CA VAL A 8 5.55 -8.49 8.31
C VAL A 8 6.35 -9.68 8.82
N GLU A 9 7.12 -10.32 7.93
CA GLU A 9 7.93 -11.50 8.26
C GLU A 9 9.41 -11.28 7.99
N PRO A 10 10.32 -11.82 8.83
CA PRO A 10 10.05 -12.60 10.04
C PRO A 10 9.57 -11.75 11.22
N VAL A 11 8.67 -12.30 12.05
CA VAL A 11 8.16 -11.62 13.26
C VAL A 11 9.24 -11.57 14.36
N HIS A 12 10.00 -12.67 14.51
CA HIS A 12 11.04 -12.80 15.53
C HIS A 12 12.42 -12.69 14.89
N VAL A 13 12.96 -11.47 14.78
CA VAL A 13 14.23 -11.24 14.08
C VAL A 13 15.44 -11.91 14.72
N ALA A 14 15.47 -12.02 16.05
CA ALA A 14 16.62 -12.55 16.79
C ALA A 14 16.48 -14.01 17.25
N ARG A 15 15.33 -14.67 17.02
CA ARG A 15 15.12 -16.06 17.48
C ARG A 15 15.62 -17.06 16.45
N GLY A 16 16.24 -18.15 16.93
CA GLY A 16 16.67 -19.26 16.08
C GLY A 16 17.77 -18.87 15.08
N THR A 17 18.57 -17.86 15.41
CA THR A 17 19.67 -17.37 14.54
C THR A 17 20.92 -18.24 14.60
N ILE A 18 21.02 -19.13 15.61
CA ILE A 18 22.10 -20.09 15.78
C ILE A 18 21.55 -21.51 15.54
N PRO A 19 22.16 -22.33 14.65
CA PRO A 19 21.80 -23.73 14.49
C PRO A 19 22.18 -24.56 15.72
N GLU A 20 21.24 -25.37 16.25
CA GLU A 20 21.50 -26.25 17.41
C GLU A 20 22.47 -27.39 17.09
N ALA A 21 22.58 -27.78 15.82
CA ALA A 21 23.31 -28.98 15.39
C ALA A 21 24.81 -28.75 15.08
N PHE A 22 25.31 -27.51 15.18
CA PHE A 22 26.67 -27.19 14.77
C PHE A 22 27.34 -26.22 15.75
N PRO A 23 28.42 -26.61 16.45
CA PRO A 23 29.17 -25.69 17.28
C PRO A 23 29.82 -24.62 16.40
N LEU A 24 29.49 -23.36 16.67
CA LEU A 24 30.04 -22.22 15.94
C LEU A 24 31.26 -21.64 16.69
N PRO A 25 32.27 -21.12 15.97
CA PRO A 25 33.43 -20.49 16.60
C PRO A 25 33.09 -19.28 17.47
N SER A 26 32.04 -18.54 17.10
CA SER A 26 31.54 -17.36 17.82
C SER A 26 30.02 -17.30 17.74
N GLU A 27 29.34 -17.71 18.80
CA GLU A 27 27.88 -17.68 18.89
C GLU A 27 27.32 -16.25 18.86
N LEU A 28 28.02 -15.29 19.48
CA LEU A 28 27.61 -13.89 19.49
C LEU A 28 27.62 -13.30 18.08
N GLU A 29 28.68 -13.55 17.31
CA GLU A 29 28.77 -13.09 15.92
C GLU A 29 27.69 -13.73 15.06
N ALA A 30 27.45 -15.04 15.23
CA ALA A 30 26.40 -15.75 14.52
C ALA A 30 24.99 -15.23 14.84
N ALA A 31 24.68 -15.04 16.12
CA ALA A 31 23.41 -14.46 16.56
C ALA A 31 23.21 -13.05 16.00
N THR A 32 24.28 -12.22 16.02
CA THR A 32 24.25 -10.86 15.49
C THR A 32 24.00 -10.87 13.99
N ASN A 33 24.76 -11.65 13.23
CA ASN A 33 24.61 -11.76 11.78
C ASN A 33 23.23 -12.31 11.38
N GLY A 34 22.74 -13.35 12.07
CA GLY A 34 21.40 -13.89 11.84
C GLY A 34 20.30 -12.87 12.14
N THR A 35 20.46 -12.07 13.20
CA THR A 35 19.53 -10.99 13.54
C THR A 35 19.52 -9.90 12.47
N LEU A 36 20.70 -9.49 11.98
CA LEU A 36 20.81 -8.53 10.88
C LEU A 36 20.19 -9.06 9.58
N ALA A 37 20.48 -10.31 9.21
CA ALA A 37 19.89 -10.94 8.03
C ALA A 37 18.35 -10.99 8.12
N ASN A 38 17.81 -11.38 9.28
CA ASN A 38 16.37 -11.39 9.51
C ASN A 38 15.76 -9.99 9.52
N THR A 39 16.49 -8.98 10.01
CA THR A 39 16.05 -7.57 9.98
C THR A 39 15.92 -7.09 8.52
N ILE A 40 16.91 -7.39 7.67
CA ILE A 40 16.86 -7.06 6.23
C ILE A 40 15.66 -7.76 5.56
N ARG A 41 15.41 -9.04 5.88
CA ARG A 41 14.24 -9.77 5.36
C ARG A 41 12.93 -9.14 5.84
N GLN A 42 12.87 -8.71 7.10
CA GLN A 42 11.71 -8.05 7.67
C GLN A 42 11.42 -6.72 6.97
N LEU A 43 12.45 -5.92 6.73
CA LEU A 43 12.33 -4.67 5.96
C LEU A 43 11.89 -4.93 4.52
N SER A 44 12.40 -5.98 3.86
CA SER A 44 11.92 -6.38 2.53
C SER A 44 10.43 -6.76 2.54
N SER A 45 9.99 -7.54 3.54
CA SER A 45 8.57 -7.87 3.70
C SER A 45 7.72 -6.63 3.96
N LEU A 46 8.21 -5.67 4.74
CA LEU A 46 7.53 -4.41 4.99
C LEU A 46 7.39 -3.58 3.71
N SER A 47 8.47 -3.46 2.93
CA SER A 47 8.45 -2.72 1.66
C SER A 47 7.45 -3.29 0.66
N ARG A 48 7.37 -4.63 0.54
CA ARG A 48 6.36 -5.31 -0.30
C ARG A 48 4.93 -4.97 0.14
N HIS A 49 4.67 -4.98 1.45
CA HIS A 49 3.36 -4.62 1.99
C HIS A 49 3.01 -3.15 1.77
N ALA A 50 4.01 -2.26 1.84
CA ALA A 50 3.82 -0.84 1.54
C ALA A 50 3.50 -0.62 0.06
N GLU A 51 4.22 -1.29 -0.84
CA GLU A 51 3.96 -1.24 -2.29
C GLU A 51 2.53 -1.69 -2.62
N ASP A 52 2.09 -2.83 -2.08
CA ASP A 52 0.73 -3.32 -2.27
C ASP A 52 -0.33 -2.32 -1.75
N LEU A 53 -0.12 -1.78 -0.55
CA LEU A 53 -1.04 -0.79 0.05
C LEU A 53 -1.14 0.48 -0.81
N PHE A 54 0.00 1.06 -1.21
CA PHE A 54 -0.01 2.27 -2.02
C PHE A 54 -0.50 2.00 -3.45
N GLY A 55 -0.26 0.80 -3.98
CA GLY A 55 -0.80 0.36 -5.26
C GLY A 55 -2.33 0.17 -5.24
N GLU A 56 -2.91 -0.33 -4.14
CA GLU A 56 -4.37 -0.33 -3.93
C GLU A 56 -4.92 1.11 -3.90
N LEU A 57 -4.34 1.99 -3.07
CA LEU A 57 -4.79 3.38 -2.94
C LEU A 57 -4.69 4.16 -4.26
N ALA A 58 -3.61 3.98 -5.02
CA ALA A 58 -3.42 4.65 -6.29
C ALA A 58 -4.50 4.25 -7.32
N ARG A 59 -4.86 2.95 -7.37
CA ARG A 59 -5.93 2.46 -8.25
C ARG A 59 -7.29 3.03 -7.87
N GLU A 60 -7.59 3.08 -6.58
CA GLU A 60 -8.84 3.68 -6.08
C GLU A 60 -8.91 5.18 -6.38
N ALA A 61 -7.82 5.91 -6.15
CA ALA A 61 -7.72 7.33 -6.46
C ALA A 61 -7.88 7.61 -7.96
N HIS A 62 -7.30 6.78 -8.82
CA HIS A 62 -7.45 6.90 -10.27
C HIS A 62 -8.91 6.68 -10.70
N THR A 63 -9.53 5.63 -10.19
CA THR A 63 -10.96 5.35 -10.43
C THR A 63 -11.86 6.50 -9.97
N LEU A 64 -11.54 7.10 -8.82
CA LEU A 64 -12.25 8.27 -8.31
C LEU A 64 -12.06 9.49 -9.22
N SER A 65 -10.84 9.73 -9.69
CA SER A 65 -10.52 10.81 -10.61
C SER A 65 -11.29 10.69 -11.93
N ASP A 66 -11.34 9.50 -12.53
CA ASP A 66 -12.10 9.27 -13.76
C ASP A 66 -13.58 9.58 -13.59
N ARG A 67 -14.16 9.15 -12.46
CA ARG A 67 -15.55 9.44 -12.12
C ARG A 67 -15.79 10.93 -11.91
N ALA A 68 -14.88 11.62 -11.24
CA ALA A 68 -14.94 13.06 -11.03
C ALA A 68 -14.86 13.83 -12.36
N ASN A 69 -13.97 13.43 -13.26
CA ASN A 69 -13.84 14.03 -14.60
C ASN A 69 -15.11 13.83 -15.44
N SER A 70 -15.67 12.62 -15.43
CA SER A 70 -16.94 12.32 -16.12
C SER A 70 -18.09 13.16 -15.54
N LEU A 71 -18.14 13.33 -14.22
CA LEU A 71 -19.12 14.18 -13.56
C LEU A 71 -18.95 15.65 -13.93
N GLN A 72 -17.70 16.16 -13.93
CA GLN A 72 -17.40 17.53 -14.34
C GLN A 72 -17.89 17.82 -15.76
N ALA A 73 -17.59 16.92 -16.71
CA ALA A 73 -18.07 17.06 -18.09
C ALA A 73 -19.61 17.07 -18.19
N ARG A 74 -20.32 16.36 -17.30
CA ARG A 74 -21.78 16.41 -17.24
C ARG A 74 -22.28 17.72 -16.64
N ILE A 75 -21.60 18.25 -15.62
CA ILE A 75 -21.89 19.56 -15.02
C ILE A 75 -21.72 20.66 -16.07
N ASP A 76 -20.62 20.66 -16.82
CA ASP A 76 -20.36 21.69 -17.84
C ASP A 76 -21.44 21.70 -18.93
N ARG A 77 -21.82 20.51 -19.42
CA ARG A 77 -22.92 20.38 -20.40
C ARG A 77 -24.26 20.84 -19.83
N LEU A 78 -24.52 20.56 -18.56
CA LEU A 78 -25.75 21.00 -17.89
C LEU A 78 -25.75 22.52 -17.75
N ALA A 79 -24.64 23.13 -17.35
CA ALA A 79 -24.50 24.58 -17.22
C ALA A 79 -24.81 25.28 -18.55
N VAL A 80 -24.24 24.81 -19.67
CA VAL A 80 -24.55 25.34 -21.01
C VAL A 80 -26.04 25.27 -21.32
N LYS A 81 -26.69 24.11 -21.07
CA LYS A 81 -28.12 23.95 -21.31
C LYS A 81 -28.97 24.88 -20.44
N VAL A 82 -28.63 25.02 -19.15
CA VAL A 82 -29.35 25.91 -18.23
C VAL A 82 -29.23 27.37 -18.69
N THR A 83 -28.04 27.83 -19.08
CA THR A 83 -27.87 29.20 -19.62
C THR A 83 -28.68 29.43 -20.89
N GLN A 84 -28.76 28.43 -21.78
CA GLN A 84 -29.59 28.51 -22.99
C GLN A 84 -31.10 28.55 -22.69
N LEU A 85 -31.55 27.88 -21.61
CA LEU A 85 -32.94 27.91 -21.15
C LEU A 85 -33.31 29.21 -20.43
N ASP A 86 -32.35 29.89 -19.79
CA ASP A 86 -32.53 31.19 -19.11
C ASP A 86 -32.53 32.38 -20.09
N SER A 87 -32.37 32.12 -21.38
CA SER A 87 -32.52 33.11 -22.44
C SER A 87 -34.02 33.20 -22.79
N ASN A 88 -34.73 34.21 -22.28
CA ASN A 88 -36.16 34.47 -22.52
C ASN A 88 -36.65 34.17 -23.96
N VAL A 89 -37.07 32.95 -24.24
CA VAL A 89 -37.99 32.65 -25.34
C VAL A 89 -39.31 32.25 -24.69
N GLU A 90 -40.00 33.28 -24.20
CA GLU A 90 -41.43 33.38 -24.44
C GLU A 90 -41.61 33.51 -25.97
N GLU A 91 -42.12 32.47 -26.60
CA GLU A 91 -43.04 32.55 -27.76
C GLU A 91 -43.95 31.31 -27.76
#